data_AF-A0A7Y4X8X7-F1
#
_entry.id   AF-A0A7Y4X8X7-F1
#
_cell.length_a   1.000
_cell.length_b   1.000
_cell.length_c   1.000
_cell.angle_alpha   90.00
_cell.angle_beta   90.00
_cell.angle_gamma   90.00
#
_symmetry.space_group_name_H-M   'P 1'
#
loop_
_entity.id
_entity.type
_entity.pdbx_description
1 polymer ?
#
loop_
_entity_poly.entity_id
_entity_poly.type
_entity_poly.pdbx_seq_one_letter_code
_entity_poly.pdbx_strand_id
1 'polypeptide(L)' 'MRATAEGARVVLIAGRPLRERAVSNGPFVMSSEEQIASAIERYRTGRMGRLEPINII' A
#
# COMPACT_ATOMS: atom_id res chain seq x y z
N MET A 1 21.19 -3.27 20.54
CA MET A 1 20.91 -4.61 19.96
C MET A 1 22.07 -5.54 20.32
N ARG A 2 21.79 -6.77 20.75
CA ARG A 2 22.80 -7.83 20.90
C ARG A 2 22.58 -8.84 19.78
N ALA A 3 23.63 -9.23 19.09
CA ALA A 3 23.57 -10.27 18.07
C ALA A 3 23.51 -11.66 18.74
N THR A 4 22.65 -12.53 18.23
CA THR A 4 22.65 -13.97 18.56
C THR A 4 23.66 -14.69 17.66
N ALA A 5 23.97 -15.96 17.96
CA ALA A 5 24.90 -16.78 17.15
C ALA A 5 24.42 -17.02 15.71
N GLU A 6 23.12 -16.85 15.44
CA GLU A 6 22.49 -17.02 14.12
C GLU A 6 22.60 -15.76 13.24
N GLY A 7 23.11 -14.65 13.79
CA GLY A 7 23.23 -13.38 13.09
C GLY A 7 21.90 -12.63 12.91
N ALA A 8 21.93 -11.51 12.18
CA ALA A 8 20.76 -10.70 11.88
C ALA A 8 20.57 -10.55 10.37
N ARG A 9 19.31 -10.56 9.91
CA ARG A 9 18.93 -10.13 8.56
C ARG A 9 18.23 -8.79 8.67
N VAL A 10 18.76 -7.79 7.97
CA VAL A 10 18.26 -6.42 8.03
C VAL A 10 18.03 -5.89 6.61
N VAL A 11 16.99 -5.07 6.47
CA VAL A 11 16.76 -4.25 5.27
C VAL A 11 16.77 -2.80 5.71
N LEU A 12 17.65 -2.00 5.12
CA LEU A 12 17.68 -0.56 5.30
C LEU A 12 17.00 0.10 4.11
N ILE A 13 15.95 0.89 4.38
CA ILE A 13 15.22 1.65 3.37
C ILE A 13 15.32 3.13 3.73
N ALA A 14 15.71 3.94 2.76
CA ALA A 14 15.75 5.39 2.88
C ALA A 14 15.11 6.02 1.64
N GLY A 15 14.47 7.18 1.80
CA GLY A 15 13.78 7.88 0.73
C GLY A 15 13.66 9.38 1.02
N ARG A 16 13.48 10.17 -0.04
CA ARG A 16 13.21 11.60 0.09
C ARG A 16 11.75 11.81 0.54
N PRO A 17 11.46 12.66 1.54
CA PRO A 17 10.09 12.95 1.94
C PRO A 17 9.29 13.57 0.79
N LEU A 18 8.10 13.02 0.52
CA LEU A 18 7.20 13.54 -0.51
C LEU A 18 6.57 14.89 -0.10
N ARG A 19 6.44 15.15 1.21
CA ARG A 19 5.83 16.37 1.78
C ARG A 19 4.39 16.61 1.32
N GLU A 20 3.66 15.54 1.03
CA GLU A 20 2.24 15.56 0.71
C GLU A 20 1.42 15.09 1.91
N ARG A 21 0.14 15.50 1.97
CA ARG A 21 -0.78 14.98 2.97
C ARG A 21 -1.03 13.50 2.71
N ALA A 22 -0.95 12.68 3.76
CA ALA A 22 -1.31 11.28 3.71
C ALA A 22 -2.56 11.05 4.57
N VAL A 23 -3.65 10.66 3.93
CA VAL A 23 -4.91 10.23 4.56
C VAL A 23 -5.10 8.75 4.26
N SER A 24 -5.35 7.92 5.28
CA SER A 24 -5.43 6.47 5.13
C SER A 24 -6.75 5.89 5.64
N ASN A 25 -7.30 4.92 4.92
CA ASN A 25 -8.44 4.11 5.34
C ASN A 25 -8.31 2.70 4.75
N GLY A 26 -7.90 1.73 5.58
CA GLY A 26 -7.68 0.35 5.16
C GLY A 26 -6.64 0.27 4.02
N PRO A 27 -6.99 -0.30 2.85
CA PRO A 27 -6.07 -0.47 1.73
C PRO A 27 -5.86 0.81 0.89
N PHE A 28 -6.49 1.93 1.26
CA PHE A 28 -6.44 3.17 0.49
C PHE A 28 -5.65 4.25 1.24
N VAL A 29 -4.68 4.86 0.54
CA VAL A 29 -3.94 6.05 0.98
C VAL A 29 -4.03 7.10 -0.12
N MET A 30 -4.49 8.30 0.23
CA MET A 30 -4.74 9.42 -0.69
C MET A 30 -4.36 10.76 -0.04
N SER A 31 -4.54 11.87 -0.77
CA SER A 31 -4.22 13.22 -0.26
C SER A 31 -5.38 13.89 0.49
N SER A 32 -6.62 13.39 0.40
CA SER A 32 -7.80 13.94 1.09
C SER A 32 -8.87 12.88 1.43
N GLU A 33 -9.82 13.23 2.31
CA GLU A 33 -10.93 12.34 2.68
C GLU A 33 -11.90 12.10 1.52
N GLU A 34 -12.12 13.10 0.66
CA GLU A 34 -12.97 12.99 -0.52
C GLU A 34 -12.39 11.99 -1.53
N GLN A 35 -11.06 11.98 -1.67
CA GLN A 35 -10.37 11.00 -2.51
C GLN A 35 -10.48 9.59 -1.94
N ILE A 36 -10.43 9.43 -0.62
CA ILE A 36 -10.71 8.13 0.05
C ILE A 36 -12.14 7.67 -0.25
N ALA A 37 -13.15 8.54 -0.06
CA ALA A 37 -14.54 8.21 -0.34
C ALA A 37 -14.75 7.78 -1.81
N SER A 38 -14.15 8.51 -2.75
CA SER A 38 -14.17 8.17 -4.17
C SER A 38 -13.47 6.83 -4.47
N ALA A 39 -12.33 6.55 -3.83
CA ALA A 39 -11.62 5.29 -3.99
C ALA A 39 -12.44 4.09 -3.50
N ILE A 40 -13.08 4.23 -2.34
CA ILE A 40 -13.98 3.20 -1.79
C ILE A 40 -15.14 2.94 -2.76
N GLU A 41 -15.74 3.98 -3.33
CA GLU A 41 -16.84 3.82 -4.28
C GLU A 41 -16.39 3.12 -5.58
N ARG A 42 -15.23 3.49 -6.12
CA ARG A 42 -14.66 2.81 -7.29
C ARG A 42 -14.39 1.33 -7.02
N TYR A 43 -13.93 0.99 -5.82
CA TYR A 43 -13.74 -0.40 -5.42
C TYR A 43 -15.07 -1.14 -5.36
N ARG A 44 -16.06 -0.59 -4.65
CA ARG A 44 -17.40 -1.19 -4.49
C ARG A 44 -18.13 -1.39 -5.81
N THR A 45 -17.94 -0.48 -6.75
CA THR A 45 -18.55 -0.53 -8.10
C THR A 45 -17.76 -1.37 -9.11
N GLY A 46 -16.66 -2.02 -8.70
CA GLY A 46 -15.84 -2.84 -9.59
C GLY A 46 -15.05 -2.05 -10.64
N ARG A 47 -14.89 -0.74 -10.45
CA ARG A 47 -14.19 0.17 -11.38
C ARG A 47 -12.66 0.18 -11.21
N MET A 48 -12.11 -0.69 -10.36
CA MET A 48 -10.66 -0.85 -10.17
C MET A 48 -10.03 -1.94 -11.06
N GLY A 49 -10.79 -2.44 -12.03
CA GLY A 49 -10.37 -3.56 -12.86
C GLY A 49 -10.61 -4.91 -12.19
N ARG A 50 -10.44 -5.97 -12.97
CA ARG A 50 -10.51 -7.35 -12.50
C ARG A 50 -9.22 -8.03 -12.92
N LEU A 51 -8.65 -8.81 -12.01
CA LEU A 51 -7.52 -9.65 -12.35
C LEU A 51 -8.06 -10.82 -13.17
N GLU A 52 -7.57 -10.94 -14.41
CA GLU A 52 -7.83 -12.14 -15.18
C GLU A 52 -7.11 -13.33 -14.51
N PRO A 53 -7.75 -14.51 -14.43
CA PRO A 53 -7.10 -15.70 -13.91
C PRO A 53 -5.82 -15.99 -14.69
N ILE A 54 -4.71 -16.18 -13.98
CA ILE A 54 -3.47 -16.66 -14.62
C ILE A 54 -3.70 -18.14 -14.95
N ASN A 55 -3.74 -18.49 -16.24
CA ASN A 55 -3.80 -19.89 -16.65
C ASN A 55 -2.40 -20.51 -16.53
N ILE A 56 -2.18 -21.29 -15.46
CA ILE A 56 -0.97 -22.07 -15.23
C ILE A 56 -1.26 -23.53 -15.61
N ILE A 57 -1.65 -23.74 -16.87
CA ILE A 57 -1.77 -25.07 -17.49
C ILE A 57 -1.44 -24.92 -18.97
#